data_AF-A0A1M6UH25-F1
#
_entry.id   AF-A0A1M6UH25-F1
#
_cell.length_a   1.000
_cell.length_b   1.000
_cell.length_c   1.000
_cell.angle_alpha   90.00
_cell.angle_beta   90.00
_cell.angle_gamma   90.00
#
_symmetry.space_group_name_H-M   'P 1'
#
loop_
_entity.id
_entity.type
_entity.pdbx_description
1 polymer ?
#
loop_
_entity_poly.entity_id
_entity_poly.type
_entity_poly.pdbx_seq_one_letter_code
_entity_poly.pdbx_strand_id
1 'polypeptide(L)'
;MMAKSISASAKRKGRPVTTGTGTTIGVRMLDAPLAALDFWIDKQKEPDLSRPEAIRRLVELGLTVKTSGQPIGKPGRRLRAQELATKAIEKIIDPAAPPEERALRRRRLTKGPTEFREARVDQPKVKTK
;
A
#
# COMPACT_ATOMS: atom_id res chain seq x y z
N MET A 1 -15.29 20.02 -29.84
CA MET A 1 -16.21 20.94 -29.13
C MET A 1 -15.71 21.10 -27.70
N MET A 2 -15.32 22.32 -27.30
CA MET A 2 -14.85 22.60 -25.94
C MET A 2 -16.04 22.92 -25.03
N ALA A 3 -16.25 22.14 -23.97
CA ALA A 3 -17.03 22.58 -22.82
C ALA A 3 -16.07 23.21 -21.81
N LYS A 4 -16.07 24.54 -21.69
CA LYS A 4 -15.50 25.26 -20.55
C LYS A 4 -16.64 25.93 -19.80
N SER A 5 -16.96 25.45 -18.61
CA SER A 5 -17.40 26.31 -17.50
C SER A 5 -17.59 25.53 -16.20
N ILE A 6 -16.78 25.88 -15.20
CA ILE A 6 -17.24 26.14 -13.84
C ILE A 6 -16.43 27.35 -13.40
N SER A 7 -17.04 28.55 -13.38
CA SER A 7 -16.40 29.70 -12.77
C SER A 7 -16.32 29.43 -11.27
N ALA A 8 -15.11 29.40 -10.71
CA ALA A 8 -14.95 29.48 -9.26
C ALA A 8 -15.75 30.70 -8.80
N SER A 9 -16.68 30.50 -7.88
CA SER A 9 -17.75 31.43 -7.50
C SER A 9 -17.21 32.70 -6.84
N ALA A 10 -16.61 33.59 -7.63
CA ALA A 10 -16.11 34.88 -7.21
C ALA A 10 -16.97 35.97 -7.85
N LYS A 11 -17.99 36.46 -7.12
CA LYS A 11 -18.58 37.76 -7.45
C LYS A 11 -17.64 38.83 -6.91
N ARG A 12 -17.05 39.65 -7.79
CA ARG A 12 -16.23 40.81 -7.38
C ARG A 12 -17.13 41.81 -6.67
N LYS A 13 -16.94 42.00 -5.36
CA LYS A 13 -17.49 43.15 -4.64
C LYS A 13 -16.40 43.74 -3.74
N GLY A 14 -15.91 44.92 -4.10
CA GLY A 14 -15.00 45.72 -3.28
C GLY A 14 -13.49 45.50 -3.50
N ARG A 15 -12.71 46.27 -2.73
CA ARG A 15 -11.26 46.52 -2.74
C ARG A 15 -10.39 45.32 -3.21
N PRO A 16 -9.36 45.54 -4.05
CA PRO A 16 -8.48 44.48 -4.50
C PRO A 16 -7.82 43.76 -3.31
N VAL A 17 -7.83 42.43 -3.36
CA VAL A 17 -7.33 41.56 -2.30
C VAL A 17 -5.80 41.66 -2.23
N THR A 18 -5.28 42.07 -1.08
CA THR A 18 -3.84 42.27 -0.81
C THR A 18 -3.12 41.01 -0.31
N THR A 19 -3.81 39.89 -0.13
CA THR A 19 -3.24 38.61 0.30
C THR A 19 -4.02 37.46 -0.36
N GLY A 20 -3.34 36.63 -1.16
CA GLY A 20 -4.00 35.65 -2.04
C GLY A 20 -4.96 34.71 -1.31
N THR A 21 -6.22 34.66 -1.75
CA THR A 21 -7.34 33.93 -1.11
C THR A 21 -7.28 32.40 -1.24
N GLY A 22 -6.20 31.85 -1.81
CA GLY A 22 -6.13 30.44 -2.20
C GLY A 22 -7.18 30.06 -3.26
N THR A 23 -7.12 28.83 -3.76
CA THR A 23 -8.10 28.33 -4.74
C THR A 23 -9.33 27.76 -4.04
N THR A 24 -10.51 28.32 -4.30
CA THR A 24 -11.78 27.79 -3.77
C THR A 24 -12.18 26.52 -4.53
N ILE A 25 -12.37 25.41 -3.81
CA ILE A 25 -12.81 24.14 -4.37
C ILE A 25 -14.21 23.83 -3.81
N GLY A 26 -15.23 23.84 -4.66
CA GLY A 26 -16.59 23.44 -4.30
C GLY A 26 -16.79 21.95 -4.55
N VAL A 27 -16.90 21.15 -3.48
CA VAL A 27 -17.15 19.71 -3.54
C VAL A 27 -18.54 19.40 -2.98
N ARG A 28 -19.28 18.53 -3.66
CA ARG A 28 -20.54 17.98 -3.12
C ARG A 28 -20.22 16.80 -2.22
N MET A 29 -20.55 16.90 -0.94
CA MET A 29 -20.35 15.84 0.06
C MET A 29 -21.70 15.23 0.44
N LEU A 30 -21.74 13.92 0.63
CA LEU A 30 -22.92 13.21 1.16
C LEU A 30 -23.01 13.38 2.70
N ASP A 31 -24.15 13.03 3.29
CA ASP A 31 -24.38 13.22 4.73
C ASP A 31 -23.43 12.38 5.60
N ALA A 32 -23.17 11.13 5.22
CA ALA A 32 -22.28 10.24 5.97
C ALA A 32 -20.85 10.80 6.16
N PRO A 33 -20.13 11.24 5.11
CA PRO A 33 -18.81 11.84 5.29
C PRO A 33 -18.85 13.21 5.98
N LEU A 34 -19.93 13.98 5.86
CA LEU A 34 -20.11 15.22 6.62
C LEU A 34 -20.26 14.94 8.12
N ALA A 35 -21.08 13.96 8.49
CA ALA A 35 -21.24 13.55 9.88
C ALA A 35 -19.91 13.05 10.46
N ALA A 36 -19.15 12.25 9.71
CA ALA A 36 -17.83 11.79 10.14
C ALA A 36 -16.84 12.95 10.36
N LEU A 37 -16.90 14.00 9.53
CA LEU A 37 -16.10 15.21 9.70
C LEU A 37 -16.51 15.98 10.96
N ASP A 38 -17.81 16.17 11.19
CA ASP A 38 -18.32 16.87 12.38
C ASP A 38 -17.96 16.10 13.67
N PHE A 39 -18.12 14.78 13.69
CA PHE A 39 -17.66 13.95 14.80
C PHE A 39 -16.15 14.04 15.04
N TRP A 40 -15.36 14.23 13.98
CA TRP A 40 -13.91 14.42 14.12
C TRP A 40 -13.59 15.81 14.69
N ILE A 41 -14.33 16.84 14.30
CA ILE A 41 -14.24 18.21 14.84
C ILE A 41 -14.59 18.22 16.33
N ASP A 42 -15.70 17.60 16.73
CA ASP A 42 -16.17 17.55 18.13
C ASP A 42 -15.15 16.89 19.07
N LYS A 43 -14.33 15.98 18.54
CA LYS A 43 -13.27 15.30 19.29
C LYS A 43 -12.02 16.16 19.47
N GLN A 44 -11.86 17.23 18.70
CA GLN A 44 -10.73 18.13 18.87
C GLN A 44 -10.92 18.96 20.14
N LYS A 45 -9.84 19.11 20.92
CA LYS A 45 -9.84 19.93 22.15
C LYS A 45 -9.72 21.43 21.87
N GLU A 46 -9.68 21.81 20.60
CA GLU A 46 -9.58 23.21 20.18
C GLU A 46 -10.99 23.79 20.03
N PRO A 47 -11.29 24.93 20.68
CA PRO A 47 -12.55 25.62 20.47
C PRO A 47 -12.61 26.18 19.04
N ASP A 48 -13.76 25.97 18.38
CA ASP A 48 -14.17 26.62 17.12
C ASP A 48 -13.41 26.22 15.84
N LEU A 49 -13.02 24.95 15.70
CA LEU A 49 -12.46 24.44 14.45
C LEU A 49 -13.50 24.43 13.32
N SER A 50 -13.31 25.28 12.32
CA SER A 50 -14.21 25.34 11.15
C SER A 50 -14.05 24.12 10.24
N ARG A 51 -15.13 23.68 9.57
CA ARG A 51 -15.08 22.57 8.60
C ARG A 51 -13.98 22.71 7.52
N PRO A 52 -13.74 23.88 6.90
CA PRO A 52 -12.66 24.03 5.93
C PRO A 52 -11.27 23.85 6.54
N GLU A 53 -11.07 24.28 7.80
CA GLU A 53 -9.81 24.09 8.50
C GLU A 53 -9.58 22.63 8.89
N ALA A 54 -10.63 21.96 9.38
CA ALA A 54 -10.61 20.53 9.66
C ALA A 54 -10.21 19.71 8.42
N ILE A 55 -10.77 20.04 7.25
CA ILE A 55 -10.42 19.39 5.98
C ILE A 55 -8.94 19.61 5.65
N ARG A 56 -8.40 20.82 5.82
CA ARG A 56 -6.96 21.09 5.56
C ARG A 56 -6.07 20.23 6.44
N ARG A 57 -6.34 20.17 7.75
CA ARG A 57 -5.59 19.34 8.70
C ARG A 57 -5.68 17.86 8.35
N LEU A 58 -6.87 17.36 8.02
CA LEU A 58 -7.05 15.96 7.60
C LEU A 58 -6.30 15.64 6.30
N VAL A 59 -6.24 16.57 5.35
CA VAL A 59 -5.45 16.42 4.12
C VAL A 59 -3.96 16.41 4.44
N GLU A 60 -3.47 17.32 5.28
CA GLU A 60 -2.08 17.33 5.73
C GLU A 60 -1.70 16.02 6.41
N LEU A 61 -2.51 15.57 7.38
CA LEU A 61 -2.31 14.28 8.06
C LEU A 61 -2.33 13.10 7.07
N GLY A 62 -3.30 13.08 6.14
CA GLY A 62 -3.42 12.03 5.13
C GLY A 62 -2.25 11.97 4.15
N LEU A 63 -1.61 13.11 3.87
CA LEU A 63 -0.42 13.19 3.02
C LEU A 63 0.89 12.95 3.79
N THR A 64 0.95 13.34 5.07
CA THR A 64 2.11 13.11 5.95
C THR A 64 2.24 11.65 6.35
N VAL A 65 1.13 10.94 6.55
CA VAL A 65 1.14 9.49 6.65
C VAL A 65 1.57 8.98 5.28
N LYS A 66 2.90 8.85 5.07
CA LYS A 66 3.48 8.05 3.99
C LYS A 66 2.62 6.81 3.97
N THR A 67 1.87 6.64 2.87
CA THR A 67 1.08 5.45 2.66
C THR A 67 1.99 4.31 3.04
N SER A 68 1.67 3.65 4.15
CA SER A 68 2.18 2.32 4.38
C SER A 68 1.42 1.51 3.35
N GLY A 69 1.83 1.68 2.08
CA GLY A 69 1.48 0.76 1.02
C GLY A 69 1.68 -0.60 1.65
N GLN A 70 0.65 -1.44 1.54
CA GLN A 70 0.70 -2.84 1.94
C GLN A 70 2.14 -3.33 1.83
N PRO A 71 2.72 -3.97 2.85
CA PRO A 71 4.10 -4.41 2.77
C PRO A 71 4.24 -5.40 1.60
N ILE A 72 4.54 -4.88 0.43
CA ILE A 72 4.91 -5.61 -0.78
C ILE A 72 6.27 -6.19 -0.41
N GLY A 73 6.24 -7.43 0.07
CA GLY A 73 7.39 -8.25 0.41
C GLY A 73 8.33 -7.64 1.44
N LYS A 74 8.00 -7.72 2.74
CA LYS A 74 9.06 -7.62 3.77
C LYS A 74 10.10 -8.71 3.46
N PRO A 75 11.39 -8.37 3.23
CA PRO A 75 12.43 -9.37 2.97
C PRO A 75 12.51 -10.40 4.11
N GLY A 76 12.16 -9.99 5.33
CA GLY A 76 12.06 -10.86 6.50
C GLY A 76 11.03 -12.00 6.37
N ARG A 77 9.95 -11.87 5.58
CA ARG A 77 8.97 -12.98 5.42
C ARG A 77 9.54 -14.08 4.52
N ARG A 78 10.27 -13.69 3.47
CA ARG A 78 10.99 -14.61 2.58
C ARG A 78 12.13 -15.32 3.32
N LEU A 79 12.91 -14.58 4.11
CA LEU A 79 13.98 -15.15 4.93
C LEU A 79 13.42 -16.13 5.98
N ARG A 80 12.37 -15.75 6.72
CA ARG A 80 11.70 -16.65 7.67
C ARG A 80 11.14 -17.91 6.99
N ALA A 81 10.57 -17.78 5.79
CA ALA A 81 10.10 -18.94 5.03
C ALA A 81 11.25 -19.87 4.60
N GLN A 82 12.40 -19.31 4.20
CA GLN A 82 13.59 -20.09 3.87
C GLN A 82 14.16 -20.81 5.10
N GLU A 83 14.25 -20.13 6.24
CA GLU A 83 14.73 -20.73 7.50
C GLU A 83 13.84 -21.90 7.95
N LEU A 84 12.51 -21.73 7.92
CA LEU A 84 11.57 -22.79 8.27
C LEU A 84 11.67 -23.99 7.31
N ALA A 85 11.79 -23.74 6.01
CA ALA A 85 11.99 -24.79 5.01
C ALA A 85 13.30 -25.56 5.24
N THR A 86 14.38 -24.85 5.60
CA THR A 86 15.70 -25.46 5.83
C THR A 86 15.67 -26.41 7.02
N LYS A 87 15.07 -25.97 8.14
CA LYS A 87 14.87 -26.78 9.37
C LYS A 87 13.97 -27.99 9.13
N ALA A 88 12.89 -27.83 8.36
CA ALA A 88 11.98 -28.93 8.04
C ALA A 88 12.67 -30.00 7.18
N ILE A 89 13.48 -29.59 6.20
CA ILE A 89 14.23 -30.51 5.35
C ILE A 89 15.27 -31.28 6.16
N GLU A 90 15.97 -30.65 7.10
CA GLU A 90 16.94 -31.32 7.98
C GLU A 90 16.28 -32.38 8.87
N LYS A 91 15.04 -32.16 9.32
CA LYS A 91 14.28 -33.15 10.10
C LYS A 91 13.84 -34.37 9.28
N ILE A 92 13.64 -34.21 7.98
CA ILE A 92 13.18 -35.27 7.06
C ILE A 92 14.36 -36.08 6.50
N ILE A 93 15.57 -35.51 6.47
CA ILE A 93 16.75 -36.19 5.93
C ILE A 93 17.25 -37.25 6.90
N ASP A 94 17.50 -38.45 6.36
CA ASP A 94 18.12 -39.56 7.08
C ASP A 94 19.54 -39.18 7.58
N PRO A 95 19.78 -39.18 8.90
CA PRO A 95 21.06 -38.81 9.49
C PRO A 95 22.19 -39.82 9.23
N ALA A 96 21.94 -40.96 8.56
CA ALA A 96 22.96 -41.94 8.20
C ALA A 96 23.58 -41.74 6.80
N ALA A 97 23.03 -40.88 5.94
CA ALA A 97 23.47 -40.75 4.54
C ALA A 97 24.75 -39.88 4.37
N PRO A 98 25.63 -40.14 3.38
CA PRO A 98 26.78 -39.29 3.05
C PRO A 98 26.39 -37.82 2.75
N PRO A 99 27.22 -36.83 3.11
CA PRO A 99 26.86 -35.41 3.03
C PRO A 99 26.59 -34.92 1.60
N GLU A 100 27.23 -35.52 0.59
CA GLU A 100 27.02 -35.19 -0.83
C GLU A 100 25.63 -35.62 -1.33
N GLU A 101 25.16 -36.79 -0.89
CA GLU A 101 23.82 -37.29 -1.23
C GLU A 101 22.73 -36.45 -0.56
N ARG A 102 22.99 -35.96 0.66
CA ARG A 102 22.09 -35.01 1.34
C ARG A 102 21.95 -33.71 0.55
N ALA A 103 23.05 -33.17 0.01
CA ALA A 103 23.01 -31.94 -0.78
C ALA A 103 22.22 -32.12 -2.09
N LEU A 104 22.44 -33.23 -2.80
CA LEU A 104 21.68 -33.58 -4.01
C LEU A 104 20.18 -33.75 -3.72
N ARG A 105 19.85 -34.42 -2.60
CA ARG A 105 18.46 -34.64 -2.18
C ARG A 105 17.78 -33.34 -1.75
N ARG A 106 18.46 -32.45 -1.00
CA ARG A 106 18.00 -31.09 -0.68
C ARG A 106 17.71 -30.28 -1.94
N ARG A 107 18.60 -30.34 -2.93
CA ARG A 107 18.43 -29.66 -4.22
C ARG A 107 17.22 -30.22 -4.98
N ARG A 108 17.01 -31.54 -4.95
CA ARG A 108 15.85 -32.21 -5.56
C ARG A 108 14.52 -31.87 -4.87
N LEU A 109 14.51 -31.73 -3.54
CA LEU A 109 13.32 -31.33 -2.76
C LEU A 109 12.93 -29.87 -2.97
N THR A 110 13.91 -28.96 -3.02
CA THR A 110 13.65 -27.51 -3.18
C THR A 110 13.38 -27.11 -4.63
N LYS A 111 14.03 -27.76 -5.60
CA LYS A 111 13.76 -27.55 -7.03
C LYS A 111 12.57 -28.38 -7.54
N GLY A 112 12.23 -29.48 -6.87
CA GLY A 112 11.24 -30.45 -7.31
C GLY A 112 11.76 -31.38 -8.42
N PRO A 113 11.10 -32.53 -8.67
CA PRO A 113 11.41 -33.38 -9.81
C PRO A 113 11.24 -32.64 -11.13
N THR A 114 12.05 -32.97 -12.13
CA THR A 114 12.06 -32.27 -13.44
C THR A 114 10.70 -32.31 -14.13
N GLU A 115 9.94 -33.38 -13.93
CA GLU A 115 8.56 -33.61 -14.41
C GLU A 115 7.58 -32.50 -13.99
N PHE A 116 7.81 -31.83 -12.86
CA PHE A 116 6.91 -30.79 -12.35
C PHE A 116 7.33 -29.37 -12.74
N ARG A 117 8.40 -29.18 -13.53
CA ARG A 117 8.84 -27.85 -13.97
C ARG A 117 7.77 -27.11 -14.77
N GLU A 118 6.97 -27.83 -15.56
CA GLU A 118 5.92 -27.23 -16.41
C GLU A 118 4.72 -26.73 -15.60
N ALA A 119 4.46 -27.34 -14.44
CA ALA A 119 3.40 -26.95 -13.52
C ALA A 119 3.77 -25.77 -12.60
N ARG A 120 5.06 -25.37 -12.55
CA ARG A 120 5.53 -24.27 -11.70
C ARG A 120 5.32 -22.92 -12.40
N VAL A 121 4.34 -22.15 -11.94
CA VAL A 121 4.04 -20.80 -12.43
C VAL A 121 5.18 -19.81 -12.14
N ASP A 122 5.95 -20.03 -11.07
CA ASP A 122 6.99 -19.11 -10.60
C ASP A 122 8.35 -19.20 -11.34
N GLN A 123 8.53 -20.12 -12.30
CA GLN A 123 9.80 -20.27 -13.01
C GLN A 123 9.65 -20.01 -14.52
N PRO A 124 10.67 -19.44 -15.17
CA PRO A 124 10.67 -19.27 -16.62
C PRO A 124 10.61 -20.64 -17.29
N LYS A 125 9.59 -20.86 -18.13
CA LYS A 125 9.45 -22.08 -18.93
C LYS A 125 10.65 -22.18 -19.88
N VAL A 126 11.28 -23.35 -19.92
CA VAL A 126 12.40 -23.61 -20.84
C VAL A 126 11.87 -23.46 -22.26
N LYS A 127 12.43 -22.53 -23.03
CA LYS A 127 12.13 -22.40 -24.46
C LYS A 127 12.82 -23.56 -25.18
N THR A 128 12.05 -24.56 -25.57
CA THR A 128 12.54 -25.60 -26.50
C THR A 128 12.82 -24.93 -27.84
N LYS A 129 14.01 -25.19 -28.40
CA LYS A 129 14.42 -24.74 -29.74
C LYS A 129 13.92 -25.73 -30.79
#